data_AF-A0A3M1LIZ7-F1
#
_entry.id   AF-A0A3M1LIZ7-F1
#
_cell.length_a   1.000
_cell.length_b   1.000
_cell.length_c   1.000
_cell.angle_alpha   90.00
_cell.angle_beta   90.00
_cell.angle_gamma   90.00
#
_symmetry.space_group_name_H-M   'P 1'
#
loop_
_entity.id
_entity.type
_entity.pdbx_description
1 polymer ?
#
loop_
_entity_poly.entity_id
_entity_poly.type
_entity_poly.pdbx_seq_one_letter_code
_entity_poly.pdbx_strand_id
1 'polypeptide(L)'
;MASRRGPLVYIVLAATGQDVRRCRQCDCCILDDDLVARMDLLPSEVMQAVRQDDERALTNRTIWACADADPDEMICPEGLDLHAIMAVLREEARRRGLAPEGP
;
A
#
# COMPACT_ATOMS: atom_id res chain seq x y z
N MET A 1 -6.17 -18.62 16.36
CA MET A 1 -7.29 -17.79 15.86
C MET A 1 -6.70 -16.44 15.49
N ALA A 2 -6.36 -16.23 14.21
CA ALA A 2 -5.84 -14.94 13.76
C ALA A 2 -6.90 -13.87 14.07
N SER A 3 -6.52 -12.88 14.88
CA SER A 3 -7.37 -11.74 15.23
C SER A 3 -8.03 -11.19 13.98
N ARG A 4 -9.36 -11.29 13.87
CA ARG A 4 -10.12 -10.68 12.77
C ARG A 4 -10.08 -9.16 12.95
N ARG A 5 -8.97 -8.54 12.56
CA ARG A 5 -8.92 -7.10 12.30
C ARG A 5 -9.86 -6.80 11.13
N GLY A 6 -10.40 -5.58 11.12
CA GLY A 6 -11.41 -5.16 10.15
C GLY A 6 -10.88 -5.10 8.71
N PRO A 7 -11.77 -4.79 7.75
CA PRO A 7 -11.40 -4.68 6.34
C PRO A 7 -10.34 -3.61 6.11
N LEU A 8 -9.40 -3.86 5.22
CA LEU A 8 -8.24 -3.00 4.97
C LEU A 8 -8.64 -1.58 4.54
N VAL A 9 -9.70 -1.43 3.74
CA VAL A 9 -10.24 -0.13 3.34
C VAL A 9 -10.51 0.76 4.54
N TYR A 10 -11.14 0.22 5.59
CA TYR A 10 -11.47 0.99 6.79
C TYR A 10 -10.26 1.25 7.66
N ILE A 11 -9.30 0.33 7.70
CA ILE A 11 -8.04 0.53 8.42
C ILE A 11 -7.27 1.71 7.83
N VAL A 12 -7.13 1.74 6.50
CA VAL A 12 -6.48 2.86 5.80
C VAL A 12 -7.26 4.15 6.02
N LEU A 13 -8.58 4.15 5.77
CA LEU A 13 -9.40 5.34 5.91
C LEU A 13 -9.34 5.93 7.33
N ALA A 14 -9.40 5.08 8.36
CA ALA A 14 -9.35 5.53 9.76
C ALA A 14 -7.97 6.07 10.16
N ALA A 15 -6.89 5.53 9.59
CA ALA A 15 -5.52 5.92 9.94
C ALA A 15 -5.03 7.15 9.17
N THR A 16 -5.43 7.33 7.90
CA THR A 16 -4.88 8.36 7.01
C THR A 16 -5.91 9.38 6.54
N GLY A 17 -7.21 9.10 6.72
CA GLY A 17 -8.28 9.86 6.08
C GLY A 17 -8.40 9.64 4.56
N GLN A 18 -7.57 8.77 3.98
CA GLN A 18 -7.55 8.49 2.55
C GLN A 18 -8.51 7.36 2.20
N ASP A 19 -9.42 7.61 1.25
CA ASP A 19 -10.31 6.57 0.73
C ASP A 19 -9.71 5.92 -0.52
N VAL A 20 -9.16 4.71 -0.35
CA VAL A 20 -8.56 3.90 -1.43
C VAL A 20 -9.54 3.56 -2.56
N ARG A 21 -10.86 3.71 -2.34
CA ARG A 21 -11.88 3.54 -3.39
C ARG A 21 -11.85 4.66 -4.44
N ARG A 22 -11.15 5.76 -4.14
CA ARG A 22 -10.89 6.85 -5.11
C ARG A 22 -9.81 6.50 -6.13
N CYS A 23 -9.00 5.46 -5.89
CA CYS A 23 -7.97 5.04 -6.84
C CYS A 23 -8.60 4.61 -8.17
N ARG A 24 -8.12 5.20 -9.27
CA ARG A 24 -8.63 4.99 -10.63
C ARG A 24 -7.95 3.88 -11.43
N GLN A 25 -6.93 3.21 -10.88
CA GLN A 25 -6.12 2.22 -11.60
C GLN A 25 -5.47 2.82 -12.87
N CYS A 26 -4.89 4.01 -12.75
CA CYS A 26 -4.24 4.70 -13.88
C CYS A 26 -2.75 4.35 -14.05
N ASP A 27 -2.17 3.64 -13.09
CA ASP A 27 -0.77 3.21 -13.07
C ASP A 27 0.29 4.32 -13.14
N CYS A 28 -0.10 5.60 -13.02
CA CYS A 28 0.82 6.75 -13.06
C CYS A 28 1.45 7.10 -11.69
N CYS A 29 1.51 6.15 -10.76
CA CYS A 29 1.81 6.44 -9.35
C CYS A 29 3.30 6.66 -9.04
N ILE A 30 4.18 6.09 -9.86
CA ILE A 30 5.63 6.10 -9.65
C ILE A 30 6.28 7.03 -10.67
N LEU A 31 7.24 7.83 -10.20
CA LEU A 31 8.03 8.75 -11.02
C LEU A 31 9.47 8.28 -11.24
N ASP A 32 9.96 7.40 -10.35
CA ASP A 32 11.33 6.91 -10.33
C ASP A 32 11.42 5.41 -10.73
N ASP A 33 12.26 5.10 -11.72
CA ASP A 33 12.42 3.75 -12.26
C ASP A 33 13.15 2.79 -11.28
N ASP A 34 14.04 3.31 -10.43
CA ASP A 34 14.75 2.50 -9.42
C ASP A 34 13.76 2.04 -8.32
N LEU A 35 12.76 2.87 -8.00
CA LEU A 35 11.66 2.46 -7.13
C LEU A 35 10.85 1.32 -7.74
N VAL A 36 10.51 1.38 -9.03
CA VAL A 36 9.79 0.29 -9.74
C VAL A 36 10.56 -1.03 -9.65
N ALA A 37 11.89 -1.00 -9.77
CA ALA A 37 12.72 -2.20 -9.70
C ALA A 37 12.66 -2.92 -8.33
N ARG A 38 12.29 -2.20 -7.26
CA ARG A 38 12.14 -2.74 -5.89
C ARG A 38 10.74 -3.27 -5.60
N MET A 39 9.80 -3.13 -6.53
CA MET A 39 8.39 -3.48 -6.36
C MET A 39 8.04 -4.82 -7.02
N ASP A 40 7.02 -5.48 -6.49
CA ASP A 40 6.43 -6.73 -7.02
C ASP A 40 5.00 -6.55 -7.50
N LEU A 41 4.36 -5.46 -7.10
CA LEU A 41 3.04 -5.01 -7.52
C LEU A 41 3.13 -3.52 -7.84
N LEU A 42 2.30 -3.03 -8.74
CA LEU A 42 2.11 -1.59 -8.89
C LEU A 42 1.29 -1.03 -7.71
N PRO A 43 1.42 0.26 -7.36
CA PRO A 43 0.66 0.85 -6.26
C PRO A 43 -0.85 0.76 -6.51
N SER A 44 -1.26 0.88 -7.77
CA SER A 44 -2.64 0.65 -8.21
C SER A 44 -3.13 -0.77 -7.91
N GLU A 45 -2.32 -1.80 -8.18
CA GLU A 45 -2.63 -3.19 -7.87
C GLU A 45 -2.74 -3.41 -6.36
N VAL A 46 -1.87 -2.80 -5.57
CA VAL A 46 -1.99 -2.78 -4.10
C VAL A 46 -3.31 -2.14 -3.67
N MET A 47 -3.68 -0.97 -4.22
CA MET A 47 -4.97 -0.34 -3.92
C MET A 47 -6.16 -1.24 -4.29
N GLN A 48 -6.06 -1.99 -5.38
CA GLN A 48 -7.09 -2.94 -5.79
C GLN A 48 -7.18 -4.12 -4.83
N ALA A 49 -6.05 -4.66 -4.36
CA ALA A 49 -6.01 -5.71 -3.34
C ALA A 49 -6.61 -5.21 -2.02
N VAL A 50 -6.30 -3.98 -1.59
CA VAL A 50 -6.91 -3.36 -0.40
C VAL A 50 -8.44 -3.29 -0.54
N ARG A 51 -8.96 -2.87 -1.70
CA ARG A 51 -10.41 -2.81 -1.95
C ARG A 51 -11.09 -4.18 -1.87
N GLN A 52 -10.37 -5.23 -2.22
CA GLN A 52 -10.85 -6.61 -2.19
C GLN A 52 -10.66 -7.27 -0.81
N ASP A 53 -10.08 -6.56 0.16
CA ASP A 53 -9.64 -7.12 1.44
C ASP A 53 -8.72 -8.34 1.27
N ASP A 54 -7.93 -8.32 0.19
CA ASP A 54 -7.04 -9.41 -0.20
C ASP A 54 -5.71 -9.29 0.55
N GLU A 55 -5.26 -10.41 1.13
CA GLU A 55 -3.98 -10.49 1.86
C GLU A 55 -2.77 -10.10 1.01
N ARG A 56 -2.86 -10.20 -0.32
CA ARG A 56 -1.82 -9.69 -1.25
C ARG A 56 -1.49 -8.22 -1.05
N ALA A 57 -2.42 -7.43 -0.48
CA ALA A 57 -2.16 -6.03 -0.11
C ALA A 57 -1.11 -5.89 1.01
N LEU A 58 -0.86 -6.94 1.78
CA LEU A 58 0.01 -6.95 2.96
C LEU A 58 1.27 -7.80 2.80
N THR A 59 1.26 -8.78 1.88
CA THR A 59 2.37 -9.76 1.71
C THR A 59 3.36 -9.40 0.60
N ASN A 60 3.23 -8.22 0.00
CA ASN A 60 4.05 -7.76 -1.11
C ASN A 60 5.27 -6.95 -0.62
N ARG A 61 6.31 -6.81 -1.44
CA ARG A 61 7.46 -5.92 -1.15
C ARG A 61 7.18 -4.45 -1.46
N THR A 62 6.19 -4.18 -2.31
CA THR A 62 5.80 -2.83 -2.76
C THR A 62 5.45 -1.89 -1.61
N ILE A 63 4.65 -2.33 -0.63
CA ILE A 63 4.29 -1.51 0.53
C ILE A 63 5.52 -1.12 1.37
N TRP A 64 6.61 -1.88 1.30
CA TRP A 64 7.87 -1.58 1.99
C TRP A 64 8.69 -0.59 1.19
N ALA A 65 8.89 -0.87 -0.11
CA ALA A 65 9.61 0.01 -1.02
C ALA A 65 8.99 1.41 -1.02
N CYS A 66 7.68 1.52 -1.23
CA CYS A 66 6.97 2.80 -1.27
C CYS A 66 6.90 3.50 0.10
N ALA A 67 6.88 2.77 1.21
CA ALA A 67 6.88 3.38 2.54
C ALA A 67 8.26 3.91 2.96
N ASP A 68 9.33 3.48 2.30
CA ASP A 68 10.71 3.95 2.52
C ASP A 68 11.21 4.89 1.41
N ALA A 69 10.43 5.09 0.35
CA ALA A 69 10.72 5.99 -0.75
C ALA A 69 10.63 7.46 -0.34
N ASP A 70 11.40 8.31 -1.02
CA ASP A 70 11.24 9.76 -0.89
C ASP A 70 9.84 10.18 -1.39
N PRO A 71 9.13 11.10 -0.71
CA PRO A 71 7.84 11.61 -1.17
C PRO A 71 7.83 12.10 -2.63
N ASP A 72 8.96 12.57 -3.15
CA ASP A 72 9.07 13.06 -4.54
C ASP A 72 9.15 11.93 -5.58
N GLU A 73 9.37 10.67 -5.17
CA GLU A 73 9.43 9.50 -6.08
C GLU A 73 8.04 9.00 -6.51
N MET A 74 6.97 9.48 -5.87
CA MET A 74 5.61 9.01 -6.11
C MET A 74 4.58 10.15 -6.09
N ILE A 75 3.62 10.08 -7.02
CA ILE A 75 2.52 11.04 -7.07
C ILE A 75 1.21 10.36 -7.47
N CYS A 76 0.12 10.68 -6.79
CA CYS A 76 -1.21 10.29 -7.24
C CYS A 76 -1.90 11.49 -7.90
N PRO A 77 -2.33 11.40 -9.19
CA PRO A 77 -3.04 12.50 -9.84
C PRO A 77 -4.40 12.79 -9.20
N GLU A 78 -4.98 11.84 -8.47
CA GLU A 78 -6.23 12.01 -7.71
C GLU A 78 -6.01 12.64 -6.32
N GLY A 79 -4.76 12.91 -5.96
CA GLY A 79 -4.38 13.49 -4.66
C GLY A 79 -4.45 12.52 -3.49
N LEU A 80 -4.35 11.21 -3.73
CA LEU A 80 -4.15 10.23 -2.66
C LEU A 80 -2.71 10.29 -2.15
N ASP A 81 -2.54 10.34 -0.83
CA ASP A 81 -1.24 10.22 -0.19
C ASP A 81 -0.79 8.75 -0.19
N LEU A 82 -0.03 8.36 -1.22
CA LEU A 82 0.46 6.99 -1.39
C LEU A 82 1.41 6.61 -0.25
N HIS A 83 2.29 7.52 0.16
CA HIS A 83 3.27 7.24 1.22
C HIS A 83 2.58 6.89 2.54
N ALA A 84 1.59 7.69 2.96
CA ALA A 84 0.80 7.42 4.16
C ALA A 84 0.02 6.10 4.08
N ILE A 85 -0.58 5.81 2.93
CA ILE A 85 -1.34 4.55 2.72
C ILE A 85 -0.40 3.34 2.84
N MET A 86 0.75 3.36 2.14
CA MET A 86 1.71 2.25 2.15
C MET A 86 2.31 2.03 3.54
N ALA A 87 2.62 3.10 4.27
CA ALA A 87 3.10 3.02 5.65
C ALA A 87 2.09 2.33 6.59
N VAL A 88 0.79 2.64 6.45
CA VAL A 88 -0.27 1.97 7.23
C VAL A 88 -0.41 0.51 6.87
N LEU A 89 -0.35 0.15 5.58
CA LEU A 89 -0.40 -1.25 5.14
C LEU A 89 0.80 -2.05 5.66
N ARG A 90 2.01 -1.47 5.62
CA ARG A 90 3.22 -2.07 6.19
C ARG A 90 3.08 -2.35 7.68
N GLU A 91 2.57 -1.39 8.44
CA GLU A 91 2.33 -1.56 9.88
C GLU A 91 1.24 -2.61 10.15
N GLU A 92 0.19 -2.63 9.33
CA GLU A 92 -0.87 -3.63 9.43
C GLU A 92 -0.35 -5.05 9.07
N ALA A 93 0.53 -5.18 8.08
CA ALA A 93 1.20 -6.44 7.74
C ALA A 93 2.02 -6.97 8.94
N ARG A 94 2.82 -6.11 9.59
CA ARG A 94 3.54 -6.46 10.83
C ARG A 94 2.60 -6.93 11.93
N ARG A 95 1.51 -6.20 12.16
CA ARG A 95 0.52 -6.54 13.20
C ARG A 95 -0.20 -7.86 12.95
N ARG A 96 -0.36 -8.25 11.68
CA ARG A 96 -0.94 -9.55 11.29
C ARG A 96 0.10 -10.67 11.22
N GLY A 97 1.38 -10.38 11.40
CA GLY A 97 2.46 -11.36 11.23
C GLY A 97 2.65 -11.77 9.77
N LEU A 98 2.26 -10.92 8.83
CA LEU A 98 2.34 -11.12 7.38
C LEU A 98 3.50 -10.32 6.75
N ALA A 99 4.32 -9.67 7.57
CA ALA A 99 5.52 -9.02 7.08
C ALA A 99 6.40 -10.09 6.39
N PRO A 100 6.89 -9.83 5.17
CA PRO A 100 7.83 -10.75 4.53
C PRO A 100 9.01 -10.96 5.49
N GLU A 101 9.39 -12.23 5.70
CA GLU A 101 10.65 -12.58 6.35
C GLU A 101 11.77 -12.05 5.45
N GLY A 102 12.25 -10.85 5.77
CA GLY A 102 13.31 -10.22 5.01
C GLY A 102 14.64 -10.96 5.16
N PRO A 103 15.62 -10.67 4.32
CA PRO A 103 16.95 -10.34 4.81
C PRO A 103 16.96 -8.99 5.55
#